data_AF-A0AAN4AHX0-F1
#
_entry.id   AF-A0AAN4AHX0-F1
#
_cell.length_a   1.000
_cell.length_b   1.000
_cell.length_c   1.000
_cell.angle_alpha   90.00
_cell.angle_beta   90.00
_cell.angle_gamma   90.00
#
_symmetry.space_group_name_H-M   'P 1'
#
loop_
_entity.id
_entity.type
_entity.pdbx_description
1 polymer ?
#
loop_
_entity_poly.entity_id
_entity_poly.type
_entity_poly.pdbx_seq_one_letter_code
_entity_poly.pdbx_strand_id
1 'polypeptide(L)'
;MSSLTAMTASFVLATPTETDGALFPGRIMLANTCMWDYRGDECGYNGPAVADEFDNPTTDIRKDRCSKCMRGCEMRGMVANFGGFLSINKLSQ
;
A
#
# COMPACT_ATOMS: atom_id res chain seq x y z
N MET A 1 -30.10 1.71 -15.90
CA MET A 1 -29.87 3.17 -15.97
C MET A 1 -30.76 3.84 -14.94
N SER A 2 -30.16 4.49 -13.95
CA SER A 2 -30.86 5.26 -12.91
C SER A 2 -31.50 6.51 -13.51
N SER A 3 -32.70 6.86 -13.06
CA SER A 3 -33.43 8.07 -13.49
C SER A 3 -33.86 8.88 -12.27
N LEU A 4 -33.63 10.19 -12.32
CA LEU A 4 -33.94 11.13 -11.25
C LEU A 4 -34.88 12.21 -11.78
N THR A 5 -36.00 12.40 -11.11
CA THR A 5 -36.90 13.54 -11.29
C THR A 5 -37.15 14.22 -9.94
N ALA A 6 -37.73 15.43 -9.93
CA ALA A 6 -38.03 16.16 -8.70
C ALA A 6 -39.03 15.43 -7.77
N MET A 7 -39.73 14.42 -8.28
CA MET A 7 -40.76 13.67 -7.55
C MET A 7 -40.36 12.22 -7.27
N THR A 8 -39.55 11.61 -8.13
CA THR A 8 -39.17 10.20 -8.01
C THR A 8 -37.74 9.97 -8.42
N ALA A 9 -37.05 9.10 -7.67
CA ALA A 9 -35.70 8.64 -7.96
C ALA A 9 -35.71 7.11 -8.08
N SER A 10 -35.17 6.60 -9.18
CA SER A 10 -35.03 5.17 -9.45
C SER A 10 -33.56 4.79 -9.42
N PHE A 11 -33.22 3.86 -8.51
CA PHE A 11 -31.87 3.31 -8.37
C PHE A 11 -31.88 1.83 -8.71
N VAL A 12 -30.75 1.34 -9.23
CA VAL A 12 -30.50 -0.09 -9.37
C VAL A 12 -29.63 -0.49 -8.19
N LEU A 13 -30.08 -1.48 -7.41
CA LEU A 13 -29.29 -2.05 -6.33
C LEU A 13 -28.24 -2.98 -6.95
N ALA A 14 -26.98 -2.74 -6.64
CA ALA A 14 -25.91 -3.67 -6.98
C ALA A 14 -25.79 -4.76 -5.93
N THR A 15 -25.48 -5.99 -6.34
CA THR A 15 -25.13 -7.03 -5.36
C THR A 15 -23.78 -6.70 -4.69
N PRO A 16 -23.55 -7.08 -3.42
CA PRO A 16 -22.27 -6.78 -2.74
C PRO A 16 -21.04 -7.34 -3.47
N THR A 17 -21.24 -8.35 -4.32
CA THR A 17 -20.21 -9.02 -5.11
C THR A 17 -20.14 -8.51 -6.56
N GLU A 18 -20.99 -7.55 -6.93
CA GLU A 18 -21.00 -6.96 -8.26
C GLU A 18 -19.79 -6.02 -8.40
N THR A 19 -18.72 -6.54 -9.01
CA THR A 19 -17.52 -5.78 -9.34
C THR A 19 -17.57 -5.19 -10.75
N ASP A 20 -18.76 -5.10 -11.35
CA ASP A 20 -18.88 -4.63 -12.73
C ASP A 20 -18.54 -3.14 -12.80
N GLY A 21 -17.47 -2.81 -13.51
CA GLY A 21 -16.85 -1.47 -13.52
C GLY A 21 -15.88 -1.18 -12.35
N ALA A 22 -15.60 -2.15 -11.47
CA ALA A 22 -14.57 -1.98 -10.45
C ALA A 22 -13.18 -1.96 -11.11
N LEU A 23 -12.59 -0.77 -11.24
CA LEU A 23 -11.18 -0.63 -11.55
C LEU A 23 -10.38 -1.15 -10.34
N PHE A 24 -9.98 -2.42 -10.41
CA PHE A 24 -8.96 -2.90 -9.50
C PHE A 24 -7.69 -2.09 -9.77
N PRO A 25 -7.04 -1.55 -8.72
CA PRO A 25 -5.75 -0.90 -8.92
C PRO A 25 -4.83 -1.89 -9.61
N GLY A 26 -4.11 -1.44 -10.64
CA GLY A 26 -3.08 -2.24 -11.33
C GLY A 26 -1.90 -2.65 -10.43
N ARG A 27 -2.00 -2.41 -9.12
CA ARG A 27 -1.08 -2.80 -8.06
C ARG A 27 -1.84 -3.58 -6.99
N ILE A 28 -1.29 -4.74 -6.64
CA ILE A 28 -1.74 -5.56 -5.51
C ILE A 28 -1.82 -4.72 -4.24
N MET A 29 -3.01 -4.67 -3.65
CA MET A 29 -3.25 -3.98 -2.38
C MET A 29 -2.86 -4.87 -1.21
N LEU A 30 -1.64 -4.71 -0.70
CA LEU A 30 -1.20 -5.39 0.53
C LEU A 30 -1.37 -4.46 1.73
N ALA A 31 -2.08 -4.95 2.75
CA ALA A 31 -2.24 -4.26 4.02
C ALA A 31 -0.86 -3.99 4.65
N ASN A 32 -0.58 -2.72 4.95
CA ASN A 32 0.63 -2.28 5.67
C ASN A 32 1.98 -2.68 5.03
N THR A 33 1.99 -3.09 3.76
CA THR A 33 3.20 -3.55 3.06
C THR A 33 3.47 -2.71 1.82
N CYS A 34 4.68 -2.17 1.73
CA CYS A 34 5.19 -1.42 0.58
C CYS A 34 5.49 -2.37 -0.59
N MET A 35 5.03 -2.02 -1.79
CA MET A 35 5.29 -2.80 -3.01
C MET A 35 6.66 -2.50 -3.64
N TRP A 36 7.24 -1.33 -3.37
CA TRP A 36 8.45 -0.85 -4.05
C TRP A 36 9.63 -1.76 -3.87
N ASP A 37 10.37 -2.00 -4.95
CA ASP A 37 11.68 -2.64 -4.87
C ASP A 37 12.60 -1.80 -3.99
N TYR A 38 13.24 -2.48 -3.02
CA TYR A 38 14.08 -1.78 -2.07
C TYR A 38 15.30 -1.19 -2.79
N ARG A 39 15.55 0.12 -2.59
CA ARG A 39 16.55 0.89 -3.33
C ARG A 39 16.28 1.01 -4.85
N GLY A 40 15.07 0.67 -5.31
CA GLY A 40 14.61 0.97 -6.66
C GLY A 40 14.18 2.44 -6.80
N ASP A 41 13.91 2.85 -8.04
CA ASP A 41 13.57 4.24 -8.38
C ASP A 41 12.36 4.77 -7.59
N GLU A 42 11.33 3.94 -7.43
CA GLU A 42 10.10 4.27 -6.68
C GLU A 42 10.34 4.37 -5.16
N CYS A 43 11.30 3.59 -4.63
CA CYS A 43 11.66 3.65 -3.21
C CYS A 43 12.48 4.91 -2.92
N GLY A 44 13.38 5.29 -3.84
CA GLY A 44 14.27 6.46 -3.73
C GLY A 44 15.35 6.35 -2.65
N TYR A 45 15.38 5.27 -1.85
CA TYR A 45 16.36 5.11 -0.79
C TYR A 45 17.72 4.67 -1.33
N ASN A 46 18.69 5.58 -1.37
CA ASN A 46 20.07 5.32 -1.78
C ASN A 46 21.10 5.50 -0.65
N GLY A 47 20.64 5.60 0.59
CA GLY A 47 21.48 5.84 1.78
C GLY A 47 22.28 4.62 2.27
N PRO A 48 22.99 4.74 3.40
CA PRO A 48 23.76 3.65 4.00
C PRO A 48 22.88 2.49 4.49
N ALA A 49 23.51 1.43 5.01
CA ALA A 49 22.80 0.36 5.72
C ALA A 49 22.10 0.93 6.97
N VAL A 50 20.87 0.51 7.24
CA VAL A 50 20.11 0.97 8.42
C VAL A 50 19.59 -0.21 9.22
N ALA A 51 18.91 -1.16 8.59
CA ALA A 51 18.25 -2.25 9.29
C ALA A 51 18.10 -3.51 8.42
N ASP A 52 17.93 -4.65 9.07
CA ASP A 52 17.62 -5.93 8.42
C ASP A 52 16.12 -6.08 8.11
N GLU A 53 15.70 -7.26 7.62
CA GLU A 53 14.31 -7.53 7.24
C GLU A 53 13.31 -7.50 8.40
N PHE A 54 13.78 -7.57 9.64
CA PHE A 54 12.97 -7.48 10.86
C PHE A 54 13.08 -6.10 11.53
N ASP A 55 13.68 -5.13 10.82
CA ASP A 55 14.03 -3.79 11.30
C ASP A 55 15.00 -3.79 12.50
N ASN A 56 15.88 -4.78 12.63
CA ASN A 56 16.99 -4.69 13.57
C ASN A 56 18.08 -3.81 12.97
N PRO A 57 18.60 -2.80 13.70
CA PRO A 57 19.65 -1.93 13.19
C PRO A 57 20.89 -2.71 12.74
N THR A 58 21.39 -2.40 11.54
CA THR A 58 22.61 -3.01 10.99
C THR A 58 23.44 -1.99 10.23
N THR A 59 24.75 -2.09 10.37
CA THR A 59 25.72 -1.33 9.59
C THR A 59 26.28 -2.13 8.42
N ASP A 60 25.99 -3.43 8.35
CA ASP A 60 26.42 -4.31 7.26
C ASP A 60 25.45 -4.21 6.08
N ILE A 61 25.95 -3.68 4.95
CA ILE A 61 25.19 -3.50 3.71
C ILE A 61 24.65 -4.82 3.14
N ARG A 62 25.29 -5.97 3.42
CA ARG A 62 24.84 -7.28 2.94
C ARG A 62 23.61 -7.79 3.69
N LYS A 63 23.42 -7.30 4.92
CA LYS A 63 22.29 -7.64 5.79
C LYS A 63 21.18 -6.59 5.75
N ASP A 64 21.48 -5.42 5.20
CA ASP A 64 20.53 -4.33 5.05
C ASP A 64 19.39 -4.74 4.10
N ARG A 65 18.21 -4.91 4.68
CA ARG A 65 16.99 -5.28 3.96
C ARG A 65 15.85 -4.39 4.43
N CYS A 66 14.91 -4.14 3.55
CA CYS A 66 13.70 -3.40 3.91
C CYS A 66 12.64 -4.38 4.40
N SER A 67 12.09 -4.14 5.59
CA SER A 67 10.93 -4.86 6.12
C SER A 67 9.64 -4.63 5.32
N LYS A 68 9.64 -3.64 4.41
CA LYS A 68 8.49 -3.17 3.62
C LYS A 68 7.36 -2.58 4.47
N CYS A 69 7.52 -2.48 5.78
CA CYS A 69 6.55 -1.83 6.67
C CYS A 69 6.81 -0.32 6.74
N MET A 70 5.81 0.45 7.21
CA MET A 70 5.94 1.90 7.44
C MET A 70 7.18 2.22 8.30
N ARG A 71 7.43 1.43 9.35
CA ARG A 71 8.61 1.54 10.21
C ARG A 71 9.93 1.47 9.45
N GLY A 72 10.02 0.59 8.44
CA GLY A 72 11.17 0.48 7.57
C GLY A 72 11.48 1.78 6.81
N CYS A 73 10.43 2.46 6.33
CA CYS A 73 10.54 3.77 5.69
C CYS A 73 10.87 4.89 6.69
N GLU A 74 10.34 4.85 7.92
CA GLU A 74 10.64 5.81 8.98
C GLU A 74 12.12 5.81 9.35
N MET A 75 12.70 4.63 9.59
CA MET A 75 14.13 4.50 9.90
C MET A 75 15.03 5.02 8.78
N ARG A 76 14.53 5.03 7.54
CA ARG A 76 15.26 5.44 6.34
C ARG A 76 14.94 6.88 5.90
N GLY A 77 14.06 7.58 6.62
CA GLY A 77 13.59 8.93 6.27
C GLY A 77 12.77 9.00 4.97
N MET A 78 12.23 7.87 4.51
CA MET A 78 11.54 7.73 3.21
C MET A 78 10.03 7.49 3.36
N VAL A 79 9.43 8.06 4.42
CA VAL A 79 7.98 7.94 4.69
C VAL A 79 7.15 8.52 3.55
N ALA A 80 7.60 9.62 2.95
CA ALA A 80 6.92 10.26 1.82
C ALA A 80 6.80 9.37 0.57
N ASN A 81 7.74 8.43 0.40
CA ASN A 81 7.79 7.52 -0.74
C ASN A 81 7.20 6.14 -0.40
N PHE A 82 6.47 5.99 0.69
CA PHE A 82 5.89 4.70 1.07
C PHE A 82 4.83 4.25 0.04
N GLY A 83 5.04 3.09 -0.57
CA GLY A 83 4.19 2.53 -1.62
C GLY A 83 3.13 1.54 -1.16
N GLY A 84 2.74 1.58 0.12
CA GLY A 84 1.73 0.70 0.69
C GLY A 84 0.41 1.44 0.99
N PHE A 85 -0.66 0.68 1.20
CA PHE A 85 -1.98 1.23 1.51
C PHE A 85 -2.24 1.12 3.03
N LEU A 86 -2.14 2.24 3.74
CA LEU A 86 -2.33 2.28 5.21
C LEU A 86 -3.79 2.11 5.64
N SER A 87 -4.74 2.44 4.78
CA SER A 87 -6.17 2.35 5.08
C SER A 87 -6.74 0.94 4.90
N ILE A 88 -5.94 -0.02 4.42
CA ILE A 88 -6.36 -1.40 4.21
C ILE A 88 -5.82 -2.19 5.37
N ASN A 89 -6.66 -2.42 6.37
CA ASN A 89 -6.37 -3.39 7.41
C ASN A 89 -6.90 -4.77 6.99
N LYS A 90 -6.21 -5.83 7.38
CA LYS A 90 -6.83 -7.15 7.40
C LYS A 90 -7.98 -7.07 8.39
N LEU A 91 -9.22 -7.24 7.92
CA LEU A 91 -10.31 -7.61 8.81
C LEU A 91 -9.90 -8.93 9.47
N SER A 92 -9.63 -8.88 10.77
CA SER A 92 -9.53 -10.10 11.57
C SER A 92 -10.85 -10.84 11.37
N GLN A 93 -10.80 -12.03 10.76
CA GLN A 93 -11.85 -13.02 10.98
C GLN A 93 -11.77 -13.54 12.41
#